data_AF-A0A9X2FNJ1-F1
#
_entry.id   AF-A0A9X2FNJ1-F1
#
_cell.length_a   1.000
_cell.length_b   1.000
_cell.length_c   1.000
_cell.angle_alpha   90.00
_cell.angle_beta   90.00
_cell.angle_gamma   90.00
#
_symmetry.space_group_name_H-M   'P 1'
#
loop_
_entity.id
_entity.type
_entity.pdbx_description
1 polymer ?
#
loop_
_entity_poly.entity_id
_entity_poly.type
_entity_poly.pdbx_seq_one_letter_code
_entity_poly.pdbx_strand_id
1 'polypeptide(L)' 'EGAGPGFAALERQKGMFSLLPFGPEEMRRLREDHAIYGTETGRINVAGLTAAQVGPLARALKQVAVPARHASAA' A
#
# COMPACT_ATOMS: atom_id res chain seq x y z
N GLU A 1 2.11 12.35 -10.48
CA GLU A 1 0.69 11.97 -10.27
C GLU A 1 0.54 11.06 -9.05
N GLY A 2 -0.43 11.39 -8.19
CA GLY A 2 -0.74 10.67 -6.95
C GLY A 2 -1.41 9.31 -7.17
N ALA A 3 -1.42 8.48 -6.13
CA ALA A 3 -2.24 7.26 -6.12
C ALA A 3 -3.72 7.67 -6.08
N GLY A 4 -4.59 6.96 -6.80
CA GLY A 4 -5.96 7.38 -7.12
C GLY A 4 -6.88 7.72 -5.93
N PRO A 5 -8.15 8.09 -6.17
CA PRO A 5 -9.05 8.68 -5.18
C PRO A 5 -9.25 7.86 -3.89
N GLY A 6 -9.03 6.54 -3.92
CA GLY A 6 -9.08 5.67 -2.75
C GLY A 6 -8.07 6.01 -1.64
N PHE A 7 -6.97 6.70 -1.96
CA PHE A 7 -5.93 7.06 -0.99
C PHE A 7 -6.20 8.37 -0.25
N ALA A 8 -7.19 9.16 -0.67
CA ALA A 8 -7.52 10.46 -0.06
C ALA A 8 -7.90 10.36 1.43
N ALA A 9 -8.27 9.18 1.91
CA ALA A 9 -8.56 8.95 3.32
C ALA A 9 -7.31 8.98 4.20
N LEU A 10 -6.12 8.67 3.67
CA LEU A 10 -4.87 8.59 4.45
C LEU A 10 -4.49 9.94 5.08
N GLU A 11 -4.70 11.05 4.36
CA GLU A 11 -4.36 12.40 4.83
C GLU A 11 -5.10 12.82 6.11
N ARG A 12 -6.27 12.22 6.35
CA ARG A 12 -7.11 12.52 7.51
C ARG A 12 -6.85 11.58 8.69
N GLN A 13 -6.13 10.48 8.47
CA GLN A 13 -5.84 9.50 9.51
C GLN A 13 -4.77 10.04 10.47
N LYS A 14 -4.91 9.74 11.75
CA LYS A 14 -3.97 10.15 12.81
C LYS A 14 -3.63 8.96 13.70
N GLY A 15 -2.41 8.94 14.20
CA GLY A 15 -1.91 7.91 15.11
C GLY A 15 -0.85 7.01 14.46
N MET A 16 -0.53 5.91 15.15
CA MET A 16 0.55 5.00 14.76
C MET A 16 0.19 4.04 13.63
N PHE A 17 -1.10 3.96 13.27
CA PHE A 17 -1.60 3.02 12.27
C PHE A 17 -2.34 3.75 11.16
N SER A 18 -2.29 3.18 9.97
CA SER A 18 -3.07 3.65 8.82
C SER A 18 -3.78 2.48 8.15
N LEU A 19 -4.96 2.76 7.62
CA LEU A 19 -5.77 1.85 6.82
C LEU A 19 -5.59 2.21 5.34
N LEU A 20 -4.94 1.31 4.61
CA LEU A 20 -4.81 1.37 3.16
C LEU A 20 -6.12 0.90 2.51
N PRO A 21 -6.46 1.40 1.30
CA PRO A 21 -7.66 0.97 0.57
C PRO A 21 -7.43 -0.39 -0.11
N PHE A 22 -6.93 -1.39 0.63
CA PHE A 22 -6.44 -2.67 0.13
C PHE A 22 -7.07 -3.85 0.86
N GLY A 23 -7.33 -4.93 0.11
CA GLY A 23 -7.77 -6.21 0.63
C GLY A 23 -6.62 -7.22 0.76
N PRO A 24 -6.95 -8.49 1.04
CA PRO A 24 -5.96 -9.53 1.33
C PRO A 24 -4.94 -9.74 0.20
N GLU A 25 -5.38 -9.67 -1.05
CA GLU A 25 -4.52 -9.91 -2.21
C GLU A 25 -3.49 -8.78 -2.43
N GLU A 26 -3.91 -7.52 -2.32
CA GLU A 26 -2.95 -6.40 -2.37
C GLU A 26 -1.97 -6.44 -1.19
N MET A 27 -2.46 -6.77 0.00
CA MET A 27 -1.62 -6.89 1.19
C MET A 27 -0.62 -8.04 1.09
N ARG A 28 -0.99 -9.13 0.41
CA ARG A 28 -0.08 -10.23 0.08
C ARG A 28 1.02 -9.77 -0.87
N ARG A 29 0.67 -9.07 -1.95
CA ARG A 29 1.65 -8.51 -2.91
C ARG A 29 2.60 -7.51 -2.26
N LEU A 30 2.10 -6.63 -1.39
CA LEU A 30 2.94 -5.72 -0.61
C LEU A 30 3.98 -6.45 0.24
N ARG A 31 3.60 -7.59 0.83
CA ARG A 31 4.49 -8.41 1.64
C ARG A 31 5.54 -9.12 0.79
N GLU A 32 5.10 -9.81 -0.26
CA GLU A 32 5.95 -10.67 -1.10
C GLU A 32 6.92 -9.84 -1.96
N ASP A 33 6.43 -8.77 -2.60
CA ASP A 33 7.20 -8.02 -3.60
C ASP A 33 7.97 -6.83 -3.01
N HIS A 34 7.53 -6.34 -1.85
CA HIS A 34 8.01 -5.06 -1.30
C HIS A 34 8.40 -5.11 0.19
N ALA A 35 8.25 -6.26 0.85
CA ALA A 35 8.52 -6.43 2.29
C ALA A 35 7.76 -5.42 3.18
N ILE A 36 6.54 -5.04 2.76
CA ILE A 36 5.64 -4.18 3.54
C ILE A 36 4.60 -5.06 4.22
N TYR A 37 4.59 -5.04 5.55
CA TYR A 37 3.76 -5.92 6.38
C TYR A 37 2.56 -5.16 6.96
N GLY A 38 1.42 -5.84 7.05
CA GLY A 38 0.18 -5.33 7.63
C GLY A 38 -0.85 -6.44 7.79
N THR A 39 -2.05 -6.08 8.23
CA THR A 39 -3.19 -7.01 8.31
C THR A 39 -3.82 -7.21 6.94
N GLU A 40 -4.60 -8.28 6.78
CA GLU A 40 -5.36 -8.56 5.55
C GLU A 40 -6.42 -7.49 5.22
N THR A 41 -6.78 -6.65 6.21
CA THR A 41 -7.70 -5.52 6.06
C THR A 41 -7.03 -4.22 5.63
N GLY A 42 -5.73 -4.24 5.30
CA GLY A 42 -5.01 -3.04 4.89
C GLY A 42 -4.43 -2.21 6.04
N ARG A 43 -4.50 -2.66 7.30
CA ARG A 43 -3.97 -1.90 8.45
C ARG A 43 -2.46 -2.10 8.57
N ILE A 44 -1.70 -1.00 8.49
CA ILE A 44 -0.24 -0.97 8.65
C ILE A 44 0.17 -0.10 9.84
N ASN A 45 1.34 -0.38 10.44
CA ASN A 45 1.98 0.52 11.39
C ASN A 45 2.90 1.49 10.64
N VAL A 46 2.80 2.78 10.95
CA VAL A 46 3.61 3.84 10.32
C VAL A 46 4.55 4.53 11.32
N ALA A 47 4.50 4.16 12.60
CA ALA A 47 5.31 4.79 13.65
C ALA A 47 6.81 4.56 13.47
N GLY A 48 7.21 3.42 12.88
CA GLY A 48 8.61 3.10 12.57
C GLY A 48 9.09 3.63 11.21
N LEU A 49 8.26 4.34 10.45
CA LEU A 49 8.59 4.78 9.11
C LEU A 49 9.52 5.99 9.15
N THR A 50 10.67 5.90 8.50
CA THR A 50 11.57 7.05 8.33
C THR A 50 11.17 7.87 7.10
N ALA A 51 11.54 9.16 7.07
CA ALA A 51 11.28 10.03 5.93
C ALA A 51 11.85 9.47 4.60
N ALA A 52 13.01 8.79 4.67
CA ALA A 52 13.63 8.16 3.51
C ALA A 52 12.81 6.99 2.93
N GLN A 53 11.99 6.33 3.76
CA GLN A 53 11.15 5.19 3.37
C GLN A 53 9.78 5.61 2.82
N VAL A 54 9.35 6.86 3.02
CA VAL A 54 8.06 7.37 2.51
C VAL A 54 7.97 7.26 0.99
N GLY A 55 9.02 7.64 0.27
CA GLY A 55 9.06 7.55 -1.19
C GLY A 55 8.96 6.11 -1.72
N PRO A 56 9.82 5.17 -1.26
CA PRO A 56 9.69 3.74 -1.55
C PRO A 56 8.31 3.16 -1.23
N LEU A 57 7.75 3.48 -0.05
CA LEU A 57 6.41 3.05 0.33
C LEU A 57 5.36 3.53 -0.67
N ALA A 58 5.33 4.83 -0.98
CA ALA A 58 4.37 5.39 -1.94
C ALA A 58 4.45 4.72 -3.32
N ARG A 59 5.66 4.38 -3.79
CA ARG A 59 5.85 3.65 -5.06
C ARG A 59 5.29 2.24 -5.01
N ALA A 60 5.57 1.49 -3.94
CA ALA A 60 5.02 0.15 -3.74
C ALA A 60 3.49 0.15 -3.69
N LEU A 61 2.90 1.07 -2.92
CA LEU A 61 1.44 1.24 -2.85
C LEU A 61 0.85 1.52 -4.24
N LYS A 62 1.48 2.40 -5.03
CA LYS A 62 1.02 2.70 -6.40
C LYS A 62 1.12 1.47 -7.32
N GLN A 63 2.21 0.70 -7.24
CA GLN A 63 2.42 -0.48 -8.07
C GLN A 63 1.43 -1.60 -7.77
N VAL A 64 1.05 -1.76 -6.49
CA VAL A 64 0.05 -2.74 -6.08
C VAL A 64 -1.38 -2.29 -6.42
N ALA A 65 -1.68 -0.99 -6.27
CA ALA A 65 -2.99 -0.40 -6.56
C ALA A 65 -3.41 -0.49 -8.03
N VAL A 66 -2.45 -0.52 -8.95
CA VAL A 66 -2.73 -0.84 -10.35
C VAL A 66 -2.85 -2.36 -10.45
N PRO A 67 -3.99 -2.92 -10.92
CA PRO A 67 -4.07 -4.35 -11.16
C PRO A 67 -2.91 -4.74 -12.08
N ALA A 68 -2.14 -5.75 -11.70
CA ALA A 68 -1.22 -6.35 -12.65
C ALA A 68 -2.07 -6.79 -13.84
N ARG A 69 -1.89 -6.13 -14.99
CA ARG A 69 -2.45 -6.60 -16.25
C ARG A 69 -2.06 -8.07 -16.35
N HIS A 70 -3.03 -8.97 -16.20
CA HIS A 70 -2.81 -10.36 -16.54
C HIS A 70 -2.35 -10.33 -17.99
N ALA A 71 -1.07 -10.66 -18.23
CA ALA A 71 -0.67 -11.10 -19.54
C ALA A 71 -1.50 -12.37 -19.75
N SER A 72 -2.55 -12.24 -20.55
CA SER A 72 -3.27 -13.37 -21.11
C SER A 72 -2.25 -14.14 -21.92
N ALA A 73 -1.65 -15.16 -21.31
CA ALA A 73 -0.94 -16.19 -22.03
C ALA A 73 -2.01 -16.95 -22.83
N ALA A 74 -2.11 -16.58 -24.11
CA ALA A 74 -2.66 -17.45 -25.14
C ALA A 74 -1.69 -18.61 -25.38
#